data_AF-A0A921ZRV3-F1
#
_entry.id   AF-A0A921ZRV3-F1
#
_cell.length_a   1.000
_cell.length_b   1.000
_cell.length_c   1.000
_cell.angle_alpha   90.00
_cell.angle_beta   90.00
_cell.angle_gamma   90.00
#
_symmetry.space_group_name_H-M   'P 1'
#
loop_
_entity.id
_entity.type
_entity.pdbx_description
1 polymer ?
#
loop_
_entity_poly.entity_id
_entity_poly.type
_entity_poly.pdbx_seq_one_letter_code
_entity_poly.pdbx_strand_id
1 'polypeptide(L)'
;MVVQWSEVRTAWQDSDFITECLCWHNVYRQRHGAPQLYMAPELCDYAQAWANHLAHTNKFHYRNDRDVGQNLYQRPVSALQPDVTGQEVSSYWYAAVKQYNFFKEPDVLHANVNAAKHCSV
;
A
#
# COMPACT_ATOMS: atom_id res chain seq x y z
N MET A 1 -33.39 -2.77 -17.13
CA MET A 1 -32.82 -1.84 -16.12
C MET A 1 -31.40 -1.54 -16.55
N VAL A 2 -31.12 -0.29 -16.93
CA VAL A 2 -29.78 0.13 -17.35
C VAL A 2 -29.04 0.53 -16.09
N VAL A 3 -28.06 -0.27 -15.68
CA VAL A 3 -27.22 0.06 -14.54
C VAL A 3 -26.33 1.23 -14.97
N GLN A 4 -26.51 2.39 -14.37
CA GLN A 4 -25.63 3.54 -14.58
C GLN A 4 -24.25 3.22 -14.01
N TRP A 5 -23.26 3.04 -14.88
CA TRP A 5 -21.87 2.76 -14.52
C TRP A 5 -21.18 3.89 -13.75
N SER A 6 -21.83 5.03 -13.55
CA SER A 6 -21.32 6.19 -12.81
C SER A 6 -21.34 6.02 -11.28
N GLU A 7 -21.98 4.97 -10.76
CA GLU A 7 -22.08 4.69 -9.31
C GLU A 7 -21.22 3.53 -8.82
N VAL A 8 -20.35 2.96 -9.67
CA VAL A 8 -19.20 2.20 -9.15
C VAL A 8 -18.13 3.20 -8.67
N ARG A 9 -18.53 4.11 -7.77
CA ARG A 9 -17.58 4.76 -6.88
C ARG A 9 -17.13 3.66 -5.95
N THR A 10 -15.91 3.20 -6.16
CA THR A 10 -15.14 2.42 -5.19
C THR A 10 -15.44 2.99 -3.80
N ALA A 11 -16.21 2.27 -2.98
CA ALA A 11 -16.59 2.71 -1.64
C ALA A 11 -15.39 2.55 -0.69
N TRP A 12 -14.25 3.13 -1.06
CA TRP A 12 -13.01 3.03 -0.30
C TRP A 12 -13.12 3.74 1.05
N GLN A 13 -14.02 4.74 1.15
CA GLN A 13 -14.37 5.42 2.41
C GLN A 13 -15.03 4.48 3.42
N ASP A 14 -15.79 3.50 2.93
CA ASP A 14 -16.53 2.54 3.76
C ASP A 14 -15.74 1.22 3.92
N SER A 15 -14.50 1.17 3.45
CA SER A 15 -13.67 -0.03 3.53
C SER A 15 -12.89 -0.06 4.85
N ASP A 16 -13.20 -1.05 5.69
CA ASP A 16 -12.46 -1.33 6.91
C ASP A 16 -10.96 -1.56 6.61
N PHE A 17 -10.65 -2.30 5.55
CA PHE A 17 -9.27 -2.56 5.12
C PHE A 17 -8.48 -1.27 4.83
N ILE A 18 -9.09 -0.34 4.09
CA ILE A 18 -8.42 0.91 3.70
C ILE A 18 -8.28 1.84 4.91
N THR A 19 -9.30 1.90 5.74
CA THR A 19 -9.29 2.67 7.00
C THR A 19 -8.22 2.15 7.96
N GLU A 20 -8.10 0.83 8.13
CA GLU A 20 -7.05 0.20 8.91
C GLU A 20 -5.66 0.49 8.34
N CYS A 21 -5.49 0.45 7.02
CA CYS A 21 -4.22 0.81 6.38
C CYS A 21 -3.80 2.23 6.78
N LEU A 22 -4.67 3.22 6.59
CA LEU A 22 -4.36 4.61 6.94
C LEU A 22 -4.03 4.77 8.43
N CYS A 23 -4.83 4.14 9.30
CA CYS A 23 -4.64 4.19 10.74
C CYS A 23 -3.24 3.69 11.13
N TRP A 24 -2.86 2.49 10.68
CA TRP A 24 -1.55 1.92 11.01
C TRP A 24 -0.38 2.67 10.38
N HIS A 25 -0.52 3.19 9.16
CA HIS A 25 0.48 4.09 8.58
C HIS A 25 0.71 5.32 9.48
N ASN A 26 -0.36 5.95 9.96
CA ASN A 26 -0.26 7.11 10.83
C ASN A 26 0.33 6.79 12.22
N VAL A 27 0.02 5.61 12.78
CA VAL A 27 0.67 5.11 14.00
C VAL A 27 2.19 5.01 13.80
N TYR A 28 2.64 4.43 12.68
CA TYR A 28 4.07 4.29 12.42
C TYR A 28 4.75 5.63 12.12
N ARG A 29 4.11 6.52 11.37
CA ARG A 29 4.63 7.87 11.08
C ARG A 29 4.80 8.70 12.35
N GLN A 30 3.84 8.62 13.26
CA GLN A 30 3.93 9.30 14.56
C GLN A 30 5.13 8.84 15.37
N ARG A 31 5.48 7.54 15.36
CA ARG A 31 6.67 7.02 16.05
C ARG A 31 7.98 7.62 15.54
N HIS A 32 8.01 8.08 14.29
CA HIS A 32 9.15 8.74 13.66
C HIS A 32 9.02 10.28 13.63
N GLY A 33 8.00 10.85 14.28
CA GLY A 33 7.76 12.30 14.29
C GLY A 33 7.30 12.88 12.94
N ALA A 34 6.84 12.05 12.00
CA ALA A 34 6.36 12.50 10.70
C ALA A 34 4.89 12.96 10.75
N PRO A 35 4.48 13.95 9.92
CA PRO A 35 3.08 14.39 9.82
C PRO A 35 2.13 13.26 9.42
N GLN A 36 0.87 13.32 9.84
CA GLN A 36 -0.15 12.34 9.43
C GLN A 36 -0.47 12.42 7.93
N LEU A 37 -0.89 11.30 7.36
CA LEU A 37 -1.44 11.18 6.01
C LEU A 37 -2.97 11.25 6.05
N TYR A 38 -3.54 11.58 4.89
CA TYR A 38 -4.98 11.59 4.63
C TYR A 38 -5.28 10.81 3.36
N MET A 39 -6.51 10.32 3.26
CA MET A 39 -6.98 9.66 2.04
C MET A 39 -7.06 10.67 0.88
N ALA A 40 -6.52 10.27 -0.27
CA ALA A 40 -6.72 10.97 -1.54
C ALA A 40 -7.58 10.07 -2.46
N PRO A 41 -8.81 10.48 -2.82
CA PRO A 41 -9.70 9.70 -3.67
C PRO A 41 -9.04 9.17 -4.94
N GLU A 42 -8.30 10.04 -5.62
CA GLU A 42 -7.66 9.76 -6.90
C GLU A 42 -6.58 8.66 -6.74
N LEU A 43 -5.82 8.70 -5.65
CA LEU A 43 -4.82 7.67 -5.36
C LEU A 43 -5.46 6.33 -5.02
N CYS A 44 -6.62 6.32 -4.37
CA CYS A 44 -7.37 5.10 -4.08
C CYS A 44 -7.85 4.43 -5.37
N ASP A 45 -8.37 5.23 -6.30
CA ASP A 45 -8.83 4.74 -7.59
C ASP A 45 -7.67 4.18 -8.42
N TYR A 46 -6.53 4.88 -8.44
CA TYR A 46 -5.33 4.38 -9.10
C TYR A 46 -4.81 3.09 -8.48
N ALA A 47 -4.77 3.00 -7.14
CA ALA A 47 -4.34 1.80 -6.42
C ALA A 47 -5.27 0.61 -6.71
N GLN A 48 -6.58 0.81 -6.67
CA GLN A 48 -7.56 -0.24 -6.96
C GLN A 48 -7.49 -0.71 -8.41
N ALA A 49 -7.38 0.23 -9.37
CA ALA A 49 -7.23 -0.09 -10.78
C ALA A 49 -5.96 -0.91 -11.04
N TRP A 50 -4.85 -0.57 -10.39
CA TRP A 50 -3.60 -1.30 -10.53
C TRP A 50 -3.65 -2.68 -9.86
N ALA A 51 -4.21 -2.79 -8.65
CA ALA A 51 -4.42 -4.07 -7.99
C ALA A 51 -5.27 -5.02 -8.85
N ASN A 52 -6.35 -4.50 -9.45
CA ASN A 52 -7.17 -5.26 -10.40
C ASN A 52 -6.33 -5.70 -11.61
N HIS A 53 -5.54 -4.82 -12.21
CA HIS A 53 -4.68 -5.17 -13.35
C HIS A 53 -3.68 -6.30 -13.01
N LEU A 54 -3.01 -6.23 -11.86
CA LEU A 54 -2.07 -7.26 -11.40
C LEU A 54 -2.78 -8.61 -11.19
N ALA A 55 -3.96 -8.61 -10.56
CA ALA A 55 -4.76 -9.81 -10.34
C ALA A 55 -5.23 -10.45 -11.66
N HIS A 56 -5.71 -9.64 -12.62
CA HIS A 56 -6.18 -10.15 -13.92
C HIS A 56 -5.05 -10.66 -14.81
N THR A 57 -3.86 -10.07 -14.73
CA THR A 57 -2.71 -10.47 -15.56
C THR A 57 -1.84 -11.54 -14.91
N ASN A 58 -2.08 -11.86 -13.62
CA ASN A 58 -1.24 -12.70 -12.80
C ASN A 58 0.24 -12.26 -12.82
N LYS A 59 0.48 -10.96 -12.80
CA LYS A 59 1.80 -10.34 -12.75
C LYS A 59 1.95 -9.58 -11.45
N PHE A 60 3.18 -9.51 -10.92
CA PHE A 60 3.47 -8.75 -9.71
C PHE A 60 4.67 -7.81 -9.94
N HIS A 61 4.37 -6.57 -10.33
CA HIS A 61 5.36 -5.56 -10.68
C HIS A 61 4.84 -4.14 -10.41
N TYR A 62 5.79 -3.22 -10.26
CA TYR A 62 5.51 -1.79 -10.12
C TYR A 62 4.95 -1.23 -11.41
N ARG A 63 4.06 -0.24 -11.26
CA ARG A 63 3.74 0.63 -12.38
C ARG A 63 4.96 1.51 -12.67
N ASN A 64 5.21 1.80 -13.94
CA ASN A 64 6.29 2.68 -14.36
C ASN A 64 5.83 4.15 -14.32
N ASP A 65 5.32 4.58 -13.16
CA ASP A 65 4.88 5.95 -12.91
C ASP A 65 5.88 6.63 -11.97
N ARG A 66 6.25 7.89 -12.27
CA ARG A 66 7.30 8.60 -11.51
C ARG A 66 6.73 9.57 -10.48
N ASP A 67 5.46 9.92 -10.59
CA ASP A 67 4.87 11.01 -9.82
C ASP A 67 4.25 10.52 -8.50
N VAL A 68 4.01 9.21 -8.36
CA VAL A 68 3.35 8.61 -7.19
C VAL A 68 4.13 7.40 -6.70
N GLY A 69 4.52 7.42 -5.42
CA GLY A 69 5.12 6.28 -4.73
C GLY A 69 4.16 5.09 -4.65
N GLN A 70 4.69 3.86 -4.68
CA GLN A 70 3.86 2.64 -4.64
C GLN A 70 4.42 1.64 -3.65
N ASN A 71 3.55 1.04 -2.85
CA ASN A 71 3.83 -0.18 -2.09
C ASN A 71 2.98 -1.32 -2.65
N LEU A 72 3.57 -2.50 -2.83
CA LEU A 72 2.86 -3.70 -3.29
C LEU A 72 2.95 -4.80 -2.25
N TYR A 73 1.84 -5.53 -2.08
CA TYR A 73 1.75 -6.72 -1.25
C TYR A 73 0.93 -7.78 -1.97
N GLN A 74 1.41 -9.01 -1.94
CA GLN A 74 0.69 -10.18 -2.42
C GLN A 74 1.05 -11.35 -1.51
N ARG A 75 0.05 -12.13 -1.11
CA ARG A 75 0.25 -13.41 -0.43
C ARG A 75 -0.60 -14.51 -1.06
N PRO A 76 -0.20 -15.79 -0.97
CA PRO A 76 -1.08 -16.89 -1.28
C PRO A 76 -2.34 -16.85 -0.41
N VAL A 77 -3.47 -17.29 -0.97
CA VAL A 77 -4.71 -17.44 -0.22
C VAL A 77 -4.53 -18.58 0.79
N SER A 78 -4.86 -18.30 2.05
CA SER A 78 -4.89 -19.30 3.12
C SER A 78 -6.34 -19.73 3.34
N ALA A 79 -6.60 -21.04 3.43
CA ALA A 79 -7.93 -21.56 3.74
C ALA A 79 -8.42 -21.15 5.15
N LEU A 80 -7.49 -20.82 6.05
CA LEU A 80 -7.80 -20.39 7.43
C LEU A 80 -8.00 -18.88 7.54
N GLN A 81 -7.45 -18.10 6.61
CA GLN A 81 -7.54 -16.64 6.59
C GLN A 81 -7.55 -16.14 5.14
N PRO A 82 -8.73 -16.13 4.50
CA PRO A 82 -8.84 -15.74 3.11
C PRO A 82 -8.54 -14.25 2.93
N ASP A 83 -8.98 -13.42 3.87
CA ASP A 83 -8.88 -11.97 3.78
C ASP A 83 -7.64 -11.42 4.49
N VAL A 84 -7.08 -10.35 3.94
CA VAL A 84 -5.94 -9.62 4.49
C VAL A 84 -6.46 -8.41 5.25
N THR A 85 -5.92 -8.12 6.43
CA THR A 85 -6.25 -6.89 7.18
C THR A 85 -5.32 -5.74 6.82
N GLY A 86 -5.77 -4.49 6.99
CA GLY A 86 -4.93 -3.33 6.71
C GLY A 86 -3.73 -3.25 7.67
N GLN A 87 -3.91 -3.75 8.90
CA GLN A 87 -2.84 -3.92 9.88
C GLN A 87 -1.74 -4.85 9.39
N GLU A 88 -2.10 -6.03 8.86
CA GLU A 88 -1.14 -7.04 8.39
C GLU A 88 -0.23 -6.44 7.31
N VAL A 89 -0.84 -5.80 6.30
CA VAL A 89 -0.10 -5.18 5.18
C VAL A 89 0.79 -4.05 5.66
N SER A 90 0.24 -3.13 6.47
CA SER A 90 0.99 -1.98 6.98
C SER A 90 2.17 -2.42 7.87
N SER A 91 1.98 -3.46 8.69
CA SER A 91 3.03 -4.03 9.53
C SER A 91 4.12 -4.71 8.71
N TYR A 92 3.74 -5.41 7.63
CA TYR A 92 4.68 -6.05 6.71
C TYR A 92 5.61 -5.02 6.05
N TRP A 93 5.05 -3.93 5.51
CA TRP A 93 5.87 -2.85 4.93
C TRP A 93 6.72 -2.15 5.98
N TYR A 94 6.17 -1.87 7.16
CA TYR A 94 6.92 -1.22 8.23
C TYR A 94 8.09 -2.06 8.75
N ALA A 95 7.97 -3.39 8.75
CA ALA A 95 9.05 -4.28 9.19
C ALA A 95 10.35 -4.13 8.38
N ALA A 96 10.29 -3.60 7.15
CA ALA A 96 11.46 -3.27 6.34
C ALA A 96 12.39 -2.24 6.99
N VAL A 97 11.89 -1.45 7.96
CA VAL A 97 12.70 -0.52 8.76
C VAL A 97 13.89 -1.20 9.45
N LYS A 98 13.77 -2.49 9.80
CA LYS A 98 14.87 -3.26 10.42
C LYS A 98 16.08 -3.42 9.51
N GLN A 99 15.87 -3.30 8.19
CA GLN A 99 16.91 -3.39 7.18
C GLN A 99 17.41 -2.01 6.75
N TYR A 100 16.82 -0.94 7.28
CA TYR A 100 17.20 0.43 6.97
C TYR A 100 18.31 0.90 7.91
N ASN A 101 19.45 1.32 7.34
CA ASN A 101 20.52 1.92 8.12
C ASN A 101 20.42 3.45 8.09
N PHE A 102 19.93 4.05 9.18
CA PHE A 102 19.76 5.50 9.33
C PHE A 102 21.06 6.30 9.36
N PHE A 103 22.21 5.66 9.55
CA PHE A 103 23.51 6.31 9.63
C PHE A 103 24.31 6.26 8.32
N LYS A 104 23.78 5.65 7.26
CA LYS A 104 24.38 5.74 5.93
C LYS A 104 24.16 7.14 5.33
N GLU A 105 24.90 7.48 4.29
CA GLU A 105 24.69 8.73 3.57
C GLU A 105 23.33 8.74 2.85
N PRO A 106 22.57 9.86 2.89
CA PRO A 106 21.25 10.01 2.28
C PRO A 106 21.18 9.62 0.79
N ASP A 107 22.30 9.75 0.08
CA ASP A 107 22.41 9.51 -1.36
C ASP A 107 22.55 8.01 -1.70
N VAL A 108 22.72 7.15 -0.69
CA VAL A 108 22.83 5.70 -0.87
C VAL A 108 21.48 5.06 -0.59
N LEU A 109 20.97 4.20 -1.47
CA LEU A 109 19.77 3.42 -1.20
C LEU A 109 19.90 2.65 0.11
N HIS A 110 19.15 3.09 1.12
CA HIS A 110 19.23 2.59 2.49
C HIS A 110 18.36 1.36 2.76
N ALA A 111 17.44 1.03 1.84
CA ALA A 111 16.53 -0.10 1.95
C ALA A 111 16.92 -1.22 0.97
N ASN A 112 16.94 -2.46 1.46
CA ASN A 112 17.06 -3.63 0.60
C ASN A 112 15.78 -3.81 -0.21
N VAL A 113 15.91 -3.78 -1.54
CA VAL A 113 14.85 -3.93 -2.56
C VAL A 113 14.03 -5.23 -2.44
N ASN A 114 14.43 -6.16 -1.57
CA ASN A 114 13.90 -7.52 -1.47
C ASN A 114 12.96 -7.78 -0.27
N ALA A 115 12.76 -6.85 0.66
CA ALA A 115 11.88 -7.07 1.82
C ALA A 115 10.48 -6.45 1.71
N ALA A 116 10.37 -5.36 0.95
CA ALA A 116 9.14 -4.76 0.49
C ALA A 116 9.61 -3.89 -0.66
N LYS A 117 9.27 -4.26 -1.89
CA LYS A 117 9.73 -3.51 -3.05
C LYS A 117 9.25 -2.05 -2.85
N HIS A 118 10.19 -1.12 -2.90
CA HIS A 118 10.07 0.34 -2.77
C HIS A 118 8.98 0.90 -1.83
N CYS A 119 9.34 1.27 -0.60
CA CYS A 119 8.58 2.24 0.18
C CYS A 119 9.25 3.61 0.02
N SER A 120 8.69 4.45 -0.85
CA SER A 120 8.96 5.89 -0.88
C SER A 120 7.67 6.57 -0.44
N VAL A 121 7.73 7.22 0.72
CA VAL A 121 6.69 8.11 1.26
C VAL A 121 6.45 9.31 0.35
#